data_AF-A0A9W4JAW8-F1
#
_entry.id   AF-A0A9W4JAW8-F1
#
_cell.length_a   1.000
_cell.length_b   1.000
_cell.length_c   1.000
_cell.angle_alpha   90.00
_cell.angle_beta   90.00
_cell.angle_gamma   90.00
#
_symmetry.space_group_name_H-M   'P 1'
#
loop_
_entity.id
_entity.type
_entity.pdbx_description
1 polymer ?
#
loop_
_entity_poly.entity_id
_entity_poly.type
_entity_poly.pdbx_seq_one_letter_code
_entity_poly.pdbx_strand_id
1 'polypeptide(L)'
;MYIIIYLSVYTYFQGQVAANSLYNGDIYSLAQRDTEHSSSHSRTPFPLHLPSKMVSQRDRELLRGDLRARSKLSTADRESLLKSYLPEDLSRPERRRPHKTPIRSFFKAQLHHLAYALTHIIFGIIVRLLQAYHAVVDRVFAIVYHHHRTPELIRKDVRGLKRLPQHLSTILTLRKEDDALAVLMDEVAELAAWSSCAGIPQLSIYEKTGVLKSCIPALHQIITTKLASYYGSPDQQPNLHLYAPHHPVHGSTTNPGKSTLTMLLLSSTDGRETIVDLTKTLAEMSQNGKLSPEDITPELVDAEISDITTQPLTAGTDTVLKPEPDLLLVFSPYLKLDGYPPWQIRLTEMYCTGSRSHGVNGDGEAVEYQGYMRGLWHFAGAQMRFGR
;
A
#
# COMPACT_ATOMS: atom_id res chain seq x y z
N MET A 1 14.38 10.86 26.73
CA MET A 1 12.90 10.95 26.64
C MET A 1 12.38 10.69 25.22
N TYR A 2 13.02 11.22 24.16
CA TYR A 2 12.63 10.93 22.76
C TYR A 2 12.81 9.47 22.31
N ILE A 3 13.85 8.76 22.79
CA ILE A 3 14.14 7.36 22.38
C ILE A 3 13.14 6.36 22.99
N ILE A 4 12.67 6.60 24.22
CA ILE A 4 11.70 5.73 24.90
C ILE A 4 10.32 5.84 24.25
N ILE A 5 9.94 7.05 23.81
CA ILE A 5 8.71 7.29 23.05
C ILE A 5 8.79 6.61 21.68
N TYR A 6 9.93 6.68 20.99
CA TYR A 6 10.11 6.03 19.68
C TYR A 6 10.05 4.50 19.76
N LEU A 7 10.67 3.90 20.79
CA LEU A 7 10.64 2.44 21.00
C LEU A 7 9.25 1.94 21.42
N SER A 8 8.48 2.70 22.20
CA SER A 8 7.10 2.35 22.54
C SER A 8 6.14 2.49 21.36
N VAL A 9 6.36 3.46 20.46
CA VAL A 9 5.56 3.60 19.23
C VAL A 9 5.87 2.46 18.25
N TYR A 10 7.13 2.04 18.13
CA TYR A 10 7.52 0.96 17.23
C TYR A 10 7.01 -0.42 17.69
N THR A 11 7.04 -0.70 19.00
CA THR A 11 6.49 -1.96 19.56
C THR A 11 4.97 -2.01 19.52
N TYR A 12 4.28 -0.86 19.67
CA TYR A 12 2.82 -0.81 19.54
C TYR A 12 2.35 -1.00 18.08
N PHE A 13 3.06 -0.43 17.09
CA PHE A 13 2.75 -0.63 15.67
C PHE A 13 2.95 -2.08 15.21
N GLN A 14 4.00 -2.76 15.69
CA GLN A 14 4.21 -4.19 15.43
C GLN A 14 3.08 -5.07 16.04
N GLY A 15 2.54 -4.68 17.21
CA GLY A 15 1.42 -5.37 17.84
C GLY A 15 0.08 -5.23 17.09
N GLN A 16 -0.20 -4.06 16.50
CA GLN A 16 -1.42 -3.84 15.70
C GLN A 16 -1.39 -4.55 14.34
N VAL A 17 -0.22 -4.65 13.70
CA VAL A 17 -0.06 -5.40 12.44
C VAL A 17 -0.25 -6.90 12.66
N ALA A 18 0.25 -7.45 13.78
CA ALA A 18 0.03 -8.85 14.14
C ALA A 18 -1.45 -9.15 14.48
N ALA A 19 -2.13 -8.24 15.20
CA ALA A 19 -3.54 -8.42 15.56
C ALA A 19 -4.48 -8.34 14.35
N ASN A 20 -4.21 -7.45 13.38
CA ASN A 20 -5.00 -7.35 12.15
C ASN A 20 -4.74 -8.53 11.17
N SER A 21 -3.54 -9.13 11.21
CA SER A 21 -3.26 -10.35 10.44
C SER A 21 -3.98 -11.58 10.99
N LEU A 22 -4.16 -11.68 12.32
CA LEU A 22 -4.93 -12.75 12.96
C LEU A 22 -6.44 -12.60 12.70
N TYR A 23 -6.97 -11.37 12.74
CA TYR A 23 -8.39 -11.10 12.52
C TYR A 23 -8.84 -11.36 11.07
N ASN A 24 -7.97 -11.11 10.08
CA ASN A 24 -8.25 -11.44 8.67
C ASN A 24 -8.00 -12.91 8.31
N GLY A 25 -7.17 -13.64 9.06
CA GLY A 25 -6.95 -15.08 8.86
C GLY A 25 -8.16 -15.94 9.27
N ASP A 26 -8.90 -15.52 10.30
CA ASP A 26 -10.04 -16.28 10.81
C ASP A 26 -11.30 -16.15 9.94
N ILE A 27 -11.49 -15.02 9.24
CA ILE A 27 -12.65 -14.81 8.36
C ILE A 27 -12.56 -15.63 7.06
N TYR A 28 -11.36 -15.90 6.55
CA TYR A 28 -11.19 -16.77 5.37
C TYR A 28 -11.21 -18.27 5.70
N SER A 29 -10.97 -18.68 6.96
CA SER A 29 -11.02 -20.10 7.35
C SER A 29 -12.42 -20.59 7.75
N LEU A 30 -13.34 -19.67 8.07
CA LEU A 30 -14.73 -19.95 8.45
C LEU A 30 -15.68 -20.09 7.25
N ALA A 31 -15.29 -19.65 6.06
CA ALA A 31 -16.09 -19.77 4.84
C ALA A 31 -15.82 -21.06 4.03
N GLN A 32 -14.87 -21.90 4.48
CA GLN A 32 -14.40 -23.07 3.73
C GLN A 32 -14.52 -24.40 4.49
N ARG A 33 -15.31 -24.44 5.58
CA ARG A 33 -15.40 -25.60 6.49
C ARG A 33 -16.79 -26.24 6.61
N ASP A 34 -17.77 -25.82 5.82
CA ASP A 34 -19.12 -26.43 5.77
C ASP A 34 -19.30 -27.49 4.67
N THR A 35 -18.21 -27.95 4.07
CA THR A 35 -18.20 -29.09 3.15
C THR A 35 -17.00 -29.97 3.48
N GLU A 36 -17.17 -30.92 4.40
CA GLU A 36 -16.70 -32.31 4.26
C GLU A 36 -16.90 -33.13 5.54
N HIS A 37 -17.23 -34.39 5.31
CA HIS A 37 -17.68 -35.40 6.25
C HIS A 37 -16.53 -36.03 7.07
N SER A 38 -16.90 -36.49 8.28
CA SER A 38 -16.52 -37.77 8.88
C SER A 38 -15.16 -37.96 9.59
N SER A 39 -15.26 -38.40 10.85
CA SER A 39 -14.40 -39.34 11.59
C SER A 39 -12.89 -39.09 11.69
N SER A 40 -12.39 -38.82 12.91
CA SER A 40 -11.32 -39.60 13.55
C SER A 40 -10.94 -39.07 14.95
N HIS A 41 -10.68 -40.00 15.86
CA HIS A 41 -10.10 -39.82 17.18
C HIS A 41 -8.68 -39.22 17.13
N SER A 42 -8.33 -38.34 18.08
CA SER A 42 -7.15 -38.55 18.97
C SER A 42 -6.94 -37.44 20.02
N ARG A 43 -6.86 -37.93 21.27
CA ARG A 43 -6.24 -37.46 22.53
C ARG A 43 -5.14 -36.38 22.46
N THR A 44 -5.12 -35.49 23.46
CA THR A 44 -4.05 -35.24 24.49
C THR A 44 -4.44 -34.04 25.40
N PRO A 45 -3.72 -33.69 26.50
CA PRO A 45 -3.84 -34.28 27.83
C PRO A 45 -4.23 -33.28 28.96
N PHE A 46 -4.85 -33.78 30.03
CA PHE A 46 -5.14 -33.05 31.27
C PHE A 46 -3.86 -32.84 32.13
N PRO A 47 -3.60 -31.64 32.67
CA PRO A 47 -2.58 -31.44 33.71
C PRO A 47 -3.12 -31.80 35.10
N LEU A 48 -2.54 -32.84 35.71
CA LEU A 48 -2.72 -33.26 37.10
C LEU A 48 -1.79 -32.47 38.01
N HIS A 49 -2.33 -31.66 38.93
CA HIS A 49 -1.64 -31.32 40.20
C HIS A 49 -2.65 -30.90 41.27
N LEU A 50 -3.11 -31.89 42.05
CA LEU A 50 -3.74 -31.68 43.37
C LEU A 50 -2.72 -32.12 44.44
N PRO A 51 -2.45 -31.32 45.48
CA PRO A 51 -1.51 -31.68 46.52
C PRO A 51 -2.04 -32.86 47.33
N SER A 52 -1.32 -33.99 47.29
CA SER A 52 -1.62 -35.17 48.10
C SER A 52 -1.38 -34.88 49.58
N LYS A 53 -2.43 -34.89 50.41
CA LYS A 53 -2.28 -34.87 51.87
C LYS A 53 -1.55 -36.16 52.29
N MET A 54 -0.34 -36.03 52.84
CA MET A 54 0.43 -37.17 53.37
C MET A 54 -0.33 -37.80 54.55
N VAL A 55 -0.67 -39.09 54.41
CA VAL A 55 -1.36 -39.85 55.46
C VAL A 55 -0.45 -40.04 56.67
N SER A 56 -0.95 -39.70 57.86
CA SER A 56 -0.26 -39.84 59.15
C SER A 56 0.24 -41.28 59.36
N GLN A 57 1.49 -41.44 59.81
CA GLN A 57 2.09 -42.76 60.09
C GLN A 57 1.28 -43.55 61.12
N ARG A 58 0.72 -42.87 62.13
CA ARG A 58 -0.10 -43.49 63.18
C ARG A 58 -1.37 -44.14 62.64
N ASP A 59 -2.04 -43.46 61.71
CA ASP A 59 -3.28 -43.96 61.11
C ASP A 59 -2.99 -45.15 60.17
N ARG A 60 -1.85 -45.13 59.48
CA ARG A 60 -1.38 -46.27 58.66
C ARG A 60 -1.04 -47.50 59.50
N GLU A 61 -0.44 -47.32 60.68
CA GLU A 61 -0.10 -48.42 61.58
C GLU A 61 -1.35 -49.03 62.22
N LEU A 62 -2.34 -48.21 62.60
CA LEU A 62 -3.62 -48.69 63.12
C LEU A 62 -4.40 -49.50 62.07
N LEU A 63 -4.45 -49.03 60.81
CA LEU A 63 -5.11 -49.77 59.73
C LEU A 63 -4.36 -51.07 59.37
N ARG A 64 -3.01 -51.05 59.37
CA ARG A 64 -2.18 -52.24 59.15
C ARG A 64 -2.27 -53.26 60.28
N GLY A 65 -2.43 -52.79 61.52
CA GLY A 65 -2.65 -53.62 62.70
C GLY A 65 -3.98 -54.38 62.62
N ASP A 66 -5.06 -53.71 62.22
CA ASP A 66 -6.39 -54.31 62.04
C ASP A 66 -6.39 -55.39 60.93
N LEU A 67 -5.68 -55.14 59.83
CA LEU A 67 -5.53 -56.10 58.73
C LEU A 67 -4.73 -57.35 59.12
N ARG A 68 -3.74 -57.22 60.02
CA ARG A 68 -2.94 -58.35 60.52
C ARG A 68 -3.65 -59.14 61.62
N ALA A 69 -4.47 -58.50 62.44
CA ALA A 69 -5.12 -59.13 63.60
C ALA A 69 -6.51 -59.75 63.28
N ARG A 70 -7.03 -59.63 62.04
CA ARG A 70 -8.33 -60.17 61.59
C ARG A 70 -9.48 -60.00 62.61
N SER A 71 -9.53 -58.85 63.26
CA SER A 71 -10.74 -58.08 63.64
C SER A 71 -10.42 -57.13 64.80
N LYS A 72 -10.83 -55.85 64.71
CA LYS A 72 -11.88 -55.26 65.59
C LYS A 72 -12.09 -53.74 65.42
N LEU A 73 -11.73 -53.09 64.30
CA LEU A 73 -12.32 -51.77 64.06
C LEU A 73 -13.79 -51.90 63.64
N SER A 74 -14.68 -51.17 64.30
CA SER A 74 -16.06 -50.98 63.88
C SER A 74 -16.08 -50.27 62.52
N THR A 75 -17.11 -50.50 61.71
CA THR A 75 -17.28 -49.81 60.41
C THR A 75 -17.26 -48.28 60.59
N ALA A 76 -17.87 -47.78 61.67
CA ALA A 76 -17.88 -46.36 62.01
C ALA A 76 -16.48 -45.80 62.34
N ASP A 77 -15.62 -46.59 63.00
CA ASP A 77 -14.26 -46.18 63.35
C ASP A 77 -13.34 -46.17 62.12
N ARG A 78 -13.55 -47.10 61.18
CA ARG A 78 -12.86 -47.06 59.88
C ARG A 78 -13.26 -45.84 59.06
N GLU A 79 -14.54 -45.49 59.09
CA GLU A 79 -15.06 -44.31 58.37
C GLU A 79 -14.53 -43.00 58.96
N SER A 80 -14.41 -42.89 60.30
CA SER A 80 -13.87 -41.70 60.95
C SER A 80 -12.38 -41.46 60.63
N LEU A 81 -11.59 -42.54 60.55
CA LEU A 81 -10.18 -42.46 60.13
C LEU A 81 -10.02 -42.00 58.68
N LEU A 82 -11.00 -42.28 57.81
CA LEU A 82 -10.97 -41.87 56.40
C LEU A 82 -11.56 -40.47 56.18
N LYS A 83 -12.49 -40.01 57.04
CA LYS A 83 -13.13 -38.67 56.93
C LYS A 83 -12.16 -37.50 56.92
N SER A 84 -11.03 -37.60 57.60
CA SER A 84 -10.00 -36.54 57.60
C SER A 84 -9.21 -36.43 56.29
N TYR A 85 -9.18 -37.51 55.50
CA TYR A 85 -8.48 -37.61 54.21
C TYR A 85 -9.42 -37.54 53.01
N LEU A 86 -10.73 -37.67 53.23
CA LEU A 86 -11.75 -37.42 52.21
C LEU A 86 -11.73 -35.93 51.82
N PRO A 87 -11.75 -35.60 50.52
CA PRO A 87 -11.91 -34.22 50.06
C PRO A 87 -13.18 -33.63 50.68
N GLU A 88 -13.11 -32.43 51.26
CA GLU A 88 -14.29 -31.77 51.85
C GLU A 88 -15.42 -31.72 50.83
N ASP A 89 -16.59 -32.26 51.21
CA ASP A 89 -17.79 -32.27 50.38
C ASP A 89 -18.09 -30.86 49.88
N LEU A 90 -17.98 -30.69 48.56
CA LEU A 90 -18.20 -29.44 47.81
C LEU A 90 -19.67 -28.97 47.83
N SER A 91 -20.50 -29.51 48.71
CA SER A 91 -21.94 -29.31 48.79
C SER A 91 -22.39 -28.61 50.08
N ARG A 92 -21.46 -27.99 50.83
CA ARG A 92 -21.82 -26.93 51.78
C ARG A 92 -21.83 -25.60 51.05
N PRO A 93 -22.94 -24.83 51.02
CA PRO A 93 -22.86 -23.46 50.54
C PRO A 93 -22.03 -22.69 51.55
N GLU A 94 -20.71 -22.60 51.32
CA GLU A 94 -19.93 -21.52 51.87
C GLU A 94 -20.67 -20.25 51.47
N ARG A 95 -21.28 -19.56 52.45
CA ARG A 95 -21.53 -18.13 52.34
C ARG A 95 -20.16 -17.46 52.18
N ARG A 96 -19.61 -17.52 50.96
CA ARG A 96 -18.52 -16.66 50.53
C ARG A 96 -19.08 -15.26 50.63
N ARG A 97 -18.69 -14.56 51.70
CA ARG A 97 -18.93 -13.13 51.84
C ARG A 97 -18.50 -12.51 50.51
N PRO A 98 -19.31 -11.67 49.86
CA PRO A 98 -18.87 -11.04 48.63
C PRO A 98 -17.57 -10.30 48.97
N HIS A 99 -16.45 -10.79 48.42
CA HIS A 99 -15.22 -10.02 48.43
C HIS A 99 -15.59 -8.76 47.66
N LYS A 100 -15.83 -7.66 48.39
CA LYS A 100 -15.95 -6.34 47.81
C LYS A 100 -14.62 -6.15 47.08
N THR A 101 -14.61 -6.31 45.76
CA THR A 101 -13.46 -5.91 44.96
C THR A 101 -13.18 -4.48 45.38
N PRO A 102 -11.98 -4.18 45.91
CA PRO A 102 -11.76 -2.90 46.54
C PRO A 102 -12.04 -1.86 45.47
N ILE A 103 -12.94 -0.91 45.76
CA ILE A 103 -13.31 0.20 44.88
C ILE A 103 -12.06 0.87 44.25
N ARG A 104 -10.91 0.78 44.93
CA ARG A 104 -9.57 1.13 44.44
C ARG A 104 -9.14 0.46 43.13
N SER A 105 -9.41 -0.83 42.89
CA SER A 105 -9.06 -1.50 41.64
C SER A 105 -9.92 -1.03 40.47
N PHE A 106 -11.20 -0.75 40.74
CA PHE A 106 -12.12 -0.14 39.79
C PHE A 106 -11.68 1.30 39.44
N PHE A 107 -11.38 2.14 40.44
CA PHE A 107 -10.86 3.49 40.20
C PHE A 107 -9.51 3.49 39.48
N LYS A 108 -8.61 2.54 39.78
CA LYS A 108 -7.33 2.41 39.08
C LYS A 108 -7.54 2.03 37.61
N ALA A 109 -8.41 1.06 37.32
CA ALA A 109 -8.76 0.69 35.95
C ALA A 109 -9.41 1.85 35.20
N GLN A 110 -10.34 2.56 35.84
CA GLN A 110 -11.00 3.73 35.25
C GLN A 110 -10.01 4.88 35.00
N LEU A 111 -9.03 5.08 35.89
CA LEU A 111 -7.96 6.05 35.71
C LEU A 111 -7.05 5.67 34.54
N HIS A 112 -6.71 4.39 34.36
CA HIS A 112 -5.95 3.92 33.20
C HIS A 112 -6.72 4.13 31.89
N HIS A 113 -8.01 3.80 31.85
CA HIS A 113 -8.86 4.06 30.68
C HIS A 113 -9.00 5.57 30.40
N LEU A 114 -9.17 6.39 31.43
CA LEU A 114 -9.23 7.84 31.30
C LEU A 114 -7.91 8.41 30.78
N ALA A 115 -6.77 7.99 31.32
CA ALA A 115 -5.44 8.43 30.89
C ALA A 115 -5.15 7.99 29.45
N TYR A 116 -5.53 6.77 29.07
CA TYR A 116 -5.44 6.28 27.69
C TYR A 116 -6.30 7.10 26.75
N ALA A 117 -7.57 7.34 27.10
CA ALA A 117 -8.49 8.15 26.32
C ALA A 117 -7.96 9.58 26.16
N LEU A 118 -7.48 10.20 27.24
CA LEU A 118 -6.91 11.55 27.22
C LEU A 118 -5.67 11.61 26.32
N THR A 119 -4.78 10.62 26.42
CA THR A 119 -3.59 10.52 25.57
C THR A 119 -3.97 10.39 24.09
N HIS A 120 -4.92 9.51 23.75
CA HIS A 120 -5.41 9.35 22.38
C HIS A 120 -6.12 10.60 21.86
N ILE A 121 -6.90 11.29 22.70
CA ILE A 121 -7.57 12.55 22.34
C ILE A 121 -6.51 13.62 22.06
N ILE A 122 -5.54 13.81 22.95
CA ILE A 122 -4.47 14.79 22.78
C ILE A 122 -3.64 14.48 21.53
N PHE A 123 -3.21 13.22 21.36
CA PHE A 123 -2.46 12.80 20.19
C PHE A 123 -3.27 13.00 18.90
N GLY A 124 -4.54 12.60 18.89
CA GLY A 124 -5.45 12.81 17.76
C GLY A 124 -5.63 14.29 17.43
N ILE A 125 -5.75 15.16 18.44
CA ILE A 125 -5.81 16.61 18.26
C ILE A 125 -4.49 17.13 17.65
N ILE A 126 -3.34 16.73 18.19
CA ILE A 126 -2.03 17.16 17.68
C ILE A 126 -1.85 16.74 16.22
N VAL A 127 -2.14 15.48 15.87
CA VAL A 127 -2.04 14.98 14.49
C VAL A 127 -2.99 15.75 13.56
N ARG A 128 -4.25 15.96 13.96
CA ARG A 128 -5.20 16.75 13.16
C ARG A 128 -4.78 18.20 13.01
N LEU A 129 -4.19 18.81 14.05
CA LEU A 129 -3.68 20.19 13.97
C LEU A 129 -2.48 20.29 13.03
N LEU A 130 -1.55 19.34 13.07
CA LEU A 130 -0.42 19.27 12.13
C LEU A 130 -0.90 19.07 10.69
N GLN A 131 -1.87 18.17 10.50
CA GLN A 131 -2.51 17.97 9.20
C GLN A 131 -3.22 19.24 8.73
N ALA A 132 -4.05 19.87 9.58
CA ALA A 132 -4.76 21.09 9.25
C ALA A 132 -3.82 22.27 8.96
N TYR A 133 -2.72 22.40 9.70
CA TYR A 133 -1.69 23.41 9.43
C TYR A 133 -1.08 23.21 8.03
N HIS A 134 -0.64 21.99 7.71
CA HIS A 134 -0.13 21.71 6.36
C HIS A 134 -1.24 21.90 5.31
N ALA A 135 -2.49 21.53 5.60
CA ALA A 135 -3.62 21.73 4.69
C ALA A 135 -3.84 23.19 4.34
N VAL A 136 -3.81 24.06 5.36
CA VAL A 136 -3.99 25.49 5.18
C VAL A 136 -2.82 26.08 4.41
N VAL A 137 -1.58 25.70 4.75
CA VAL A 137 -0.38 26.16 4.04
C VAL A 137 -0.41 25.73 2.57
N ASP A 138 -0.69 24.45 2.29
CA ASP A 138 -0.74 23.93 0.93
C ASP A 138 -1.93 24.48 0.14
N ARG A 139 -3.08 24.72 0.77
CA ARG A 139 -4.24 25.37 0.13
C ARG A 139 -4.01 26.85 -0.14
N VAL A 140 -3.38 27.57 0.79
CA VAL A 140 -2.94 28.95 0.57
C VAL A 140 -1.94 28.97 -0.57
N PHE A 141 -0.99 28.04 -0.60
CA PHE A 141 -0.07 27.91 -1.72
C PHE A 141 -0.79 27.56 -3.02
N ALA A 142 -1.70 26.60 -3.06
CA ALA A 142 -2.48 26.26 -4.26
C ALA A 142 -3.26 27.48 -4.79
N ILE A 143 -3.90 28.26 -3.91
CA ILE A 143 -4.64 29.48 -4.28
C ILE A 143 -3.71 30.59 -4.75
N VAL A 144 -2.63 30.87 -4.02
CA VAL A 144 -1.64 31.91 -4.36
C VAL A 144 -0.91 31.55 -5.65
N TYR A 145 -0.60 30.27 -5.83
CA TYR A 145 0.15 29.73 -6.96
C TYR A 145 -0.71 29.20 -8.11
N HIS A 146 -2.05 29.32 -8.04
CA HIS A 146 -2.93 29.16 -9.21
C HIS A 146 -2.61 30.16 -10.35
N HIS A 147 -1.69 31.10 -10.11
CA HIS A 147 -1.12 32.02 -11.12
C HIS A 147 0.03 31.42 -11.95
N HIS A 148 0.44 30.16 -11.75
CA HIS A 148 1.48 29.48 -12.55
C HIS A 148 1.05 29.08 -13.97
N ARG A 149 0.05 29.74 -14.56
CA ARG A 149 -0.41 29.48 -15.95
C ARG A 149 0.49 30.11 -17.02
N THR A 150 1.77 30.26 -16.74
CA THR A 150 2.73 30.80 -17.70
C THR A 150 3.94 29.88 -17.82
N PRO A 151 4.34 29.50 -19.05
CA PRO A 151 5.49 28.63 -19.26
C PRO A 151 6.78 29.23 -18.70
N GLU A 152 6.90 30.56 -18.67
CA GLU A 152 8.06 31.27 -18.14
C GLU A 152 8.30 30.97 -16.66
N LEU A 153 7.22 30.87 -15.87
CA LEU A 153 7.30 30.66 -14.43
C LEU A 153 7.74 29.23 -14.12
N ILE A 154 7.15 28.23 -14.78
CA ILE A 154 7.56 26.83 -14.65
C ILE A 154 9.01 26.65 -15.11
N ARG A 155 9.39 27.26 -16.25
CA ARG A 155 10.79 27.26 -16.73
C ARG A 155 11.76 27.86 -15.73
N LYS A 156 11.35 28.91 -15.01
CA LYS A 156 12.16 29.53 -13.95
C LYS A 156 12.33 28.59 -12.77
N ASP A 157 11.26 27.89 -12.37
CA ASP A 157 11.27 26.96 -11.24
C ASP A 157 12.18 25.75 -11.49
N VAL A 158 12.28 25.26 -12.74
CA VAL A 158 13.16 24.13 -13.09
C VAL A 158 14.59 24.53 -13.45
N ARG A 159 14.86 25.81 -13.73
CA ARG A 159 16.18 26.29 -14.20
C ARG A 159 17.33 25.96 -13.25
N GLY A 160 17.05 25.93 -11.93
CA GLY A 160 18.05 25.63 -10.90
C GLY A 160 18.30 24.14 -10.66
N LEU A 161 17.57 23.25 -11.34
CA LEU A 161 17.69 21.81 -11.14
C LEU A 161 18.91 21.26 -11.88
N LYS A 162 19.68 20.42 -11.18
CA LYS A 162 20.89 19.79 -11.74
C LYS A 162 20.60 18.89 -12.95
N ARG A 163 19.42 18.28 -12.99
CA ARG A 163 18.95 17.39 -14.05
C ARG A 163 17.43 17.37 -14.08
N LEU A 164 16.87 17.00 -15.22
CA LEU A 164 15.44 16.75 -15.44
C LEU A 164 15.27 15.35 -16.04
N PRO A 165 14.15 14.66 -15.75
CA PRO A 165 13.85 13.38 -16.40
C PRO A 165 13.59 13.61 -17.89
N GLN A 166 14.10 12.73 -18.75
CA GLN A 166 13.73 12.73 -20.17
C GLN A 166 12.35 12.09 -20.36
N HIS A 167 12.06 11.07 -19.55
CA HIS A 167 10.78 10.40 -19.51
C HIS A 167 10.21 10.43 -18.09
N LEU A 168 9.16 11.22 -17.90
CA LEU A 168 8.39 11.27 -16.66
C LEU A 168 7.21 10.31 -16.77
N SER A 169 6.93 9.54 -15.73
CA SER A 169 5.71 8.75 -15.62
C SER A 169 4.93 9.11 -14.36
N THR A 170 3.62 8.94 -14.39
CA THR A 170 2.74 9.18 -13.24
C THR A 170 1.64 8.13 -13.15
N ILE A 171 1.32 7.71 -11.93
CA ILE A 171 0.19 6.84 -11.63
C ILE A 171 -0.97 7.70 -11.16
N LEU A 172 -2.09 7.61 -11.88
CA LEU A 172 -3.36 8.26 -11.52
C LEU A 172 -4.42 7.21 -11.25
N THR A 173 -5.38 7.55 -10.39
CA THR A 173 -6.49 6.67 -10.02
C THR A 173 -7.80 7.37 -10.32
N LEU A 174 -8.70 6.68 -11.02
CA LEU A 174 -10.07 7.17 -11.20
C LEU A 174 -10.79 7.20 -9.85
N ARG A 175 -11.27 8.38 -9.46
CA ARG A 175 -12.07 8.57 -8.25
C ARG A 175 -13.48 8.03 -8.42
N LYS A 176 -14.23 7.91 -7.32
CA LYS A 176 -15.58 7.34 -7.30
C LYS A 176 -16.70 8.38 -7.48
N GLU A 177 -16.36 9.66 -7.65
CA GLU A 177 -17.37 10.71 -7.85
C GLU A 177 -17.95 10.70 -9.28
N ASP A 178 -19.14 11.26 -9.46
CA ASP A 178 -19.86 11.26 -10.74
C ASP A 178 -19.07 11.98 -11.87
N ASP A 179 -18.29 13.01 -11.53
CA ASP A 179 -17.45 13.77 -12.48
C ASP A 179 -15.99 13.28 -12.55
N ALA A 180 -15.68 12.12 -11.95
CA ALA A 180 -14.30 11.67 -11.76
C ALA A 180 -13.49 11.53 -13.06
N LEU A 181 -14.12 11.14 -14.17
CA LEU A 181 -13.44 11.02 -15.46
C LEU A 181 -13.03 12.38 -16.02
N ALA A 182 -13.92 13.38 -15.95
CA ALA A 182 -13.62 14.73 -16.42
C ALA A 182 -12.50 15.37 -15.59
N VAL A 183 -12.53 15.17 -14.27
CA VAL A 183 -11.47 15.61 -13.36
C VAL A 183 -10.15 14.93 -13.70
N LEU A 184 -10.14 13.61 -13.89
CA LEU A 184 -8.93 12.87 -14.27
C LEU A 184 -8.33 13.37 -15.60
N MET A 185 -9.16 13.62 -16.61
CA MET A 185 -8.71 14.16 -17.90
C MET A 185 -8.12 15.57 -17.76
N ASP A 186 -8.68 16.41 -16.88
CA ASP A 186 -8.14 17.73 -16.58
C ASP A 186 -6.78 17.64 -15.87
N GLU A 187 -6.62 16.71 -14.91
CA GLU A 187 -5.36 16.45 -14.22
C GLU A 187 -4.26 15.98 -15.18
N VAL A 188 -4.59 15.09 -16.12
CA VAL A 188 -3.68 14.69 -17.19
C VAL A 188 -3.26 15.88 -18.04
N ALA A 189 -4.19 16.77 -18.38
CA ALA A 189 -3.91 17.96 -19.16
C ALA A 189 -3.02 18.97 -18.42
N GLU A 190 -3.21 19.15 -17.11
CA GLU A 190 -2.31 19.97 -16.27
C GLU A 190 -0.90 19.37 -16.23
N LEU A 191 -0.76 18.06 -16.02
CA LEU A 191 0.54 17.38 -16.04
C LEU A 191 1.26 17.50 -17.39
N ALA A 192 0.50 17.42 -18.48
CA ALA A 192 1.02 17.63 -19.83
C ALA A 192 1.56 19.05 -20.02
N ALA A 193 0.79 20.05 -19.57
CA ALA A 193 1.22 21.44 -19.61
C ALA A 193 2.47 21.68 -18.77
N TRP A 194 2.52 21.17 -17.53
CA TRP A 194 3.69 21.32 -16.67
C TRP A 194 4.92 20.64 -17.25
N SER A 195 4.78 19.41 -17.75
CA SER A 195 5.87 18.65 -18.36
C SER A 195 6.41 19.34 -19.61
N SER A 196 5.52 19.82 -20.48
CA SER A 196 5.91 20.63 -21.64
C SER A 196 6.65 21.91 -21.23
N CYS A 197 6.11 22.67 -20.28
CA CYS A 197 6.71 23.92 -19.84
C CYS A 197 8.08 23.69 -19.16
N ALA A 198 8.21 22.62 -18.37
CA ALA A 198 9.46 22.19 -17.74
C ALA A 198 10.52 21.71 -18.75
N GLY A 199 10.14 21.44 -19.99
CA GLY A 199 11.05 20.90 -21.02
C GLY A 199 11.25 19.40 -20.92
N ILE A 200 10.29 18.67 -20.34
CA ILE A 200 10.27 17.20 -20.29
C ILE A 200 9.59 16.71 -21.58
N PRO A 201 10.29 16.00 -22.48
CA PRO A 201 9.76 15.67 -23.80
C PRO A 201 8.77 14.49 -23.79
N GLN A 202 8.81 13.62 -22.77
CA GLN A 202 7.99 12.42 -22.71
C GLN A 202 7.27 12.26 -21.36
N LEU A 203 5.96 12.03 -21.42
CA LEU A 203 5.08 11.85 -20.26
C LEU A 203 4.24 10.56 -20.40
N SER A 204 4.46 9.59 -19.53
CA SER A 204 3.58 8.42 -19.39
C SER A 204 2.53 8.63 -18.32
N ILE A 205 1.26 8.35 -18.64
CA ILE A 205 0.15 8.34 -17.70
C ILE A 205 -0.31 6.89 -17.54
N TYR A 206 -0.20 6.35 -16.33
CA TYR A 206 -0.80 5.08 -15.99
C TYR A 206 -2.11 5.28 -15.24
N GLU A 207 -3.18 4.70 -15.76
CA GLU A 207 -4.44 4.54 -15.07
C GLU A 207 -4.87 3.08 -15.18
N LYS A 208 -5.14 2.45 -14.03
CA LYS A 208 -5.29 0.99 -13.91
C LYS A 208 -6.34 0.42 -14.86
N THR A 209 -7.52 1.03 -14.96
CA THR A 209 -8.67 0.47 -15.70
C THR A 209 -8.54 0.62 -17.22
N GLY A 210 -7.71 1.56 -17.69
CA GLY A 210 -7.57 1.89 -19.10
C GLY A 210 -8.66 2.81 -19.64
N VAL A 211 -9.44 3.47 -18.78
CA VAL A 211 -10.54 4.35 -19.21
C VAL A 211 -10.04 5.49 -20.13
N LEU A 212 -8.81 5.97 -19.88
CA LEU A 212 -8.19 7.03 -20.68
C LEU A 212 -7.92 6.61 -22.13
N LYS A 213 -7.63 5.33 -22.38
CA LYS A 213 -7.38 4.81 -23.73
C LYS A 213 -8.64 4.87 -24.60
N SER A 214 -9.80 4.65 -23.99
CA SER A 214 -11.12 4.76 -24.66
C SER A 214 -11.50 6.21 -24.99
N CYS A 215 -10.83 7.19 -24.40
CA CYS A 215 -11.16 8.61 -24.52
C CYS A 215 -10.06 9.45 -25.20
N ILE A 216 -9.13 8.81 -25.94
CA ILE A 216 -7.98 9.46 -26.58
C ILE A 216 -8.34 10.73 -27.38
N PRO A 217 -9.35 10.74 -28.26
CA PRO A 217 -9.68 11.95 -29.03
C PRO A 217 -10.14 13.13 -28.15
N ALA A 218 -10.99 12.85 -27.16
CA ALA A 218 -11.46 13.87 -26.22
C ALA A 218 -10.31 14.37 -25.33
N LEU A 219 -9.45 13.46 -24.85
CA LEU A 219 -8.29 13.80 -24.05
C LEU A 219 -7.30 14.67 -24.82
N HIS A 220 -7.03 14.35 -26.08
CA HIS A 220 -6.19 15.17 -26.96
C HIS A 220 -6.72 16.61 -27.07
N GLN A 221 -8.03 16.79 -27.23
CA GLN A 221 -8.65 18.13 -27.27
C GLN A 221 -8.49 18.89 -25.95
N ILE A 222 -8.71 18.23 -24.81
CA ILE A 222 -8.56 18.84 -23.48
C ILE A 222 -7.10 19.27 -23.26
N ILE A 223 -6.13 18.39 -23.58
CA ILE A 223 -4.70 18.72 -23.47
C ILE A 223 -4.34 19.90 -24.38
N THR A 224 -4.79 19.88 -25.65
CA THR A 224 -4.52 20.98 -26.60
C THR A 224 -5.07 22.30 -26.09
N THR A 225 -6.30 22.29 -25.57
CA THR A 225 -6.93 23.48 -24.97
C THR A 225 -6.15 23.97 -23.76
N LYS A 226 -5.68 23.04 -22.91
CA LYS A 226 -4.86 23.38 -21.74
C LYS A 226 -3.53 23.98 -22.16
N LEU A 227 -2.82 23.38 -23.12
CA LEU A 227 -1.58 23.92 -23.68
C LEU A 227 -1.79 25.32 -24.26
N ALA A 228 -2.89 25.56 -24.96
CA ALA A 228 -3.26 26.91 -25.42
C ALA A 228 -3.44 27.90 -24.27
N SER A 229 -4.00 27.47 -23.14
CA SER A 229 -4.13 28.36 -21.96
C SER A 229 -2.80 28.77 -21.32
N TYR A 230 -1.75 27.93 -21.44
CA TYR A 230 -0.40 28.23 -20.93
C TYR A 230 0.42 29.04 -21.94
N TYR A 231 0.49 28.60 -23.19
CA TYR A 231 1.34 29.19 -24.23
C TYR A 231 0.69 30.37 -24.97
N GLY A 232 -0.62 30.54 -24.88
CA GLY A 232 -1.37 31.54 -25.63
C GLY A 232 -1.40 31.23 -27.13
N SER A 233 -0.38 31.66 -27.88
CA SER A 233 -0.33 31.53 -29.34
C SER A 233 -0.09 30.07 -29.79
N PRO A 234 -0.80 29.56 -30.82
CA PRO A 234 -0.52 28.26 -31.45
C PRO A 234 0.91 28.10 -31.97
N ASP A 235 1.60 29.20 -32.27
CA ASP A 235 2.98 29.18 -32.75
C ASP A 235 3.99 28.78 -31.67
N GLN A 236 3.65 29.00 -30.40
CA GLN A 236 4.51 28.70 -29.26
C GLN A 236 4.20 27.35 -28.61
N GLN A 237 3.07 26.73 -28.98
CA GLN A 237 2.66 25.43 -28.46
C GLN A 237 3.55 24.29 -28.97
N PRO A 238 3.82 23.26 -28.14
CA PRO A 238 4.54 22.10 -28.60
C PRO A 238 3.70 21.29 -29.61
N ASN A 239 4.37 20.51 -30.46
CA ASN A 239 3.72 19.39 -31.15
C ASN A 239 3.31 18.35 -30.09
N LEU A 240 2.07 17.88 -30.14
CA LEU A 240 1.54 16.89 -29.20
C LEU A 240 1.34 15.57 -29.93
N HIS A 241 1.91 14.50 -29.40
CA HIS A 241 1.65 13.14 -29.84
C HIS A 241 1.16 12.29 -28.67
N LEU A 242 0.06 11.59 -28.86
CA LEU A 242 -0.61 10.76 -27.87
C LEU A 242 -0.66 9.31 -28.38
N TYR A 243 -0.08 8.43 -27.59
CA TYR A 243 0.09 7.00 -27.87
C TYR A 243 -0.60 6.17 -26.80
N ALA A 244 -1.13 5.01 -27.21
CA ALA A 244 -1.48 3.94 -26.29
C ALA A 244 -1.21 2.60 -26.99
N PRO A 245 -0.76 1.57 -26.26
CA PRO A 245 -0.58 0.24 -26.83
C PRO A 245 -1.86 -0.23 -27.53
N HIS A 246 -1.71 -0.81 -28.72
CA HIS A 246 -2.81 -1.29 -29.58
C HIS A 246 -3.79 -0.22 -30.07
N HIS A 247 -3.46 1.07 -29.98
CA HIS A 247 -4.29 2.16 -30.48
C HIS A 247 -3.55 2.96 -31.56
N PRO A 248 -4.27 3.54 -32.54
CA PRO A 248 -3.65 4.41 -33.54
C PRO A 248 -3.09 5.68 -32.88
N VAL A 249 -1.96 6.14 -33.41
CA VAL A 249 -1.30 7.37 -32.97
C VAL A 249 -2.21 8.57 -33.22
N HIS A 250 -2.41 9.42 -32.20
CA HIS A 250 -3.12 10.67 -32.33
C HIS A 250 -2.16 11.83 -32.10
N GLY A 251 -2.00 12.73 -33.06
CA GLY A 251 -1.14 13.89 -32.86
C GLY A 251 -1.44 15.05 -33.77
N SER A 252 -0.87 16.21 -33.44
CA SER A 252 -0.93 17.39 -34.27
C SER A 252 0.03 17.29 -35.47
N THR A 253 -0.25 18.06 -36.52
CA THR A 253 0.65 18.20 -37.67
C THR A 253 2.01 18.70 -37.18
N THR A 254 3.07 17.95 -37.48
CA THR A 254 4.43 18.25 -37.03
C THR A 254 4.95 19.52 -37.67
N ASN A 255 5.16 20.55 -36.87
CA ASN A 255 5.84 21.76 -37.32
C ASN A 255 7.34 21.62 -37.06
N PRO A 256 8.18 21.51 -38.10
CA PRO A 256 9.64 21.41 -37.93
C PRO A 256 10.15 22.72 -37.30
N GLY A 257 10.64 22.63 -36.06
CA GLY A 257 11.13 23.78 -35.28
C GLY A 257 10.41 24.03 -33.95
N LYS A 258 9.28 23.36 -33.69
CA LYS A 258 8.60 23.39 -32.39
C LYS A 258 9.07 22.25 -31.50
N SER A 259 9.07 22.46 -30.18
CA SER A 259 9.28 21.38 -29.22
C SER A 259 8.16 20.35 -29.35
N THR A 260 8.45 19.10 -29.00
CA THR A 260 7.48 18.01 -29.06
C THR A 260 7.27 17.44 -27.66
N LEU A 261 6.00 17.27 -27.28
CA LEU A 261 5.58 16.50 -26.11
C LEU A 261 4.94 15.20 -26.58
N THR A 262 5.58 14.09 -26.22
CA THR A 262 5.04 12.75 -26.45
C THR A 262 4.40 12.23 -25.17
N MET A 263 3.13 11.83 -25.27
CA MET A 263 2.37 11.26 -24.18
C MET A 263 2.04 9.79 -24.44
N LEU A 264 2.29 8.93 -23.47
CA LEU A 264 1.98 7.50 -23.52
C LEU A 264 0.93 7.16 -22.46
N LEU A 265 -0.17 6.54 -22.86
CA LEU A 265 -1.24 6.09 -21.97
C LEU A 265 -1.10 4.59 -21.70
N LEU A 266 -0.94 4.24 -20.43
CA LEU A 266 -0.75 2.89 -19.94
C LEU A 266 -1.89 2.45 -19.03
N SER A 267 -2.18 1.17 -19.01
CA SER A 267 -3.14 0.50 -18.13
C SER A 267 -2.59 -0.82 -17.59
N SER A 268 -3.32 -1.48 -16.69
CA SER A 268 -2.84 -2.73 -16.06
C SER A 268 -2.56 -3.85 -17.08
N THR A 269 -3.24 -3.82 -18.23
CA THR A 269 -3.05 -4.73 -19.35
C THR A 269 -1.67 -4.60 -20.01
N ASP A 270 -1.03 -3.43 -19.91
CA ASP A 270 0.30 -3.18 -20.51
C ASP A 270 1.45 -3.61 -19.59
N GLY A 271 1.12 -4.16 -18.42
CA GLY A 271 2.10 -4.59 -17.42
C GLY A 271 2.30 -6.10 -17.45
N ARG A 272 1.77 -6.77 -16.43
CA ARG A 272 1.99 -8.22 -16.25
C ARG A 272 1.39 -9.05 -17.38
N GLU A 273 0.24 -8.63 -17.89
CA GLU A 273 -0.46 -9.35 -18.97
C GLU A 273 0.37 -9.35 -20.25
N THR A 274 0.95 -8.20 -20.66
CA THR A 274 1.90 -8.13 -21.77
C THR A 274 3.09 -9.08 -21.59
N ILE A 275 3.68 -9.16 -20.40
CA ILE A 275 4.80 -10.08 -20.15
C ILE A 275 4.35 -11.54 -20.31
N VAL A 276 3.17 -11.88 -19.79
CA VAL A 276 2.61 -13.23 -19.89
C VAL A 276 2.34 -13.58 -21.35
N ASP A 277 1.75 -12.67 -22.12
CA ASP A 277 1.42 -12.92 -23.52
C ASP A 277 2.66 -13.01 -24.40
N LEU A 278 3.65 -12.13 -24.20
CA LEU A 278 4.95 -12.25 -24.85
C LEU A 278 5.61 -13.60 -24.53
N THR A 279 5.56 -14.04 -23.27
CA THR A 279 6.13 -15.33 -22.86
C THR A 279 5.44 -16.50 -23.56
N LYS A 280 4.10 -16.47 -23.69
CA LYS A 280 3.36 -17.49 -24.45
C LYS A 280 3.79 -17.49 -25.92
N THR A 281 3.86 -16.32 -26.55
CA THR A 281 4.27 -16.20 -27.96
C THR A 281 5.70 -16.72 -28.18
N LEU A 282 6.65 -16.34 -27.33
CA LEU A 282 8.04 -16.81 -27.42
C LEU A 282 8.12 -18.34 -27.19
N ALA A 283 7.35 -18.88 -26.24
CA ALA A 283 7.28 -20.31 -26.00
C ALA A 283 6.68 -21.08 -27.19
N GLU A 284 5.60 -20.59 -27.78
CA GLU A 284 4.99 -21.18 -28.98
C GLU A 284 5.94 -21.12 -30.18
N MET A 285 6.65 -20.01 -30.38
CA MET A 285 7.66 -19.88 -31.43
C MET A 285 8.80 -20.89 -31.23
N SER A 286 9.21 -21.09 -29.97
CA SER A 286 10.25 -22.06 -29.65
C SER A 286 9.80 -23.51 -29.86
N GLN A 287 8.59 -23.86 -29.42
CA GLN A 287 8.00 -25.19 -29.63
C GLN A 287 7.84 -25.53 -31.12
N ASN A 288 7.54 -24.52 -31.95
CA ASN A 288 7.44 -24.67 -33.39
C ASN A 288 8.80 -24.65 -34.12
N GLY A 289 9.92 -24.59 -33.38
CA GLY A 289 11.27 -24.58 -33.94
C GLY A 289 11.66 -23.29 -34.66
N LYS A 290 10.93 -22.19 -34.44
CA LYS A 290 11.23 -20.87 -35.04
C LYS A 290 12.25 -20.06 -34.22
N LEU A 291 12.47 -20.43 -32.96
CA LEU A 291 13.33 -19.72 -32.02
C LEU A 291 14.00 -20.74 -31.08
N SER A 292 15.31 -20.65 -30.85
CA SER A 292 15.96 -21.47 -29.81
C SER A 292 15.61 -20.91 -28.43
N PRO A 293 15.40 -21.75 -27.39
CA PRO A 293 15.27 -21.27 -26.02
C PRO A 293 16.45 -20.39 -25.55
N GLU A 294 17.64 -20.62 -26.11
CA GLU A 294 18.85 -19.84 -25.81
C GLU A 294 18.83 -18.42 -26.41
N ASP A 295 18.01 -18.21 -27.44
CA ASP A 295 17.86 -16.89 -28.08
C ASP A 295 16.96 -15.96 -27.24
N ILE A 296 16.25 -16.50 -26.24
CA ILE A 296 15.39 -15.75 -25.33
C ILE A 296 16.27 -15.04 -24.29
N THR A 297 16.84 -13.91 -24.72
CA THR A 297 17.71 -13.04 -23.94
C THR A 297 16.91 -11.88 -23.34
N PRO A 298 17.37 -11.25 -22.23
CA PRO A 298 16.72 -10.06 -21.69
C PRO A 298 16.67 -8.91 -22.70
N GLU A 299 17.64 -8.82 -23.62
CA GLU A 299 17.66 -7.83 -24.70
C GLU A 299 16.51 -8.05 -25.70
N LEU A 300 16.22 -9.31 -26.07
CA LEU A 300 15.08 -9.63 -26.91
C LEU A 300 13.77 -9.25 -26.22
N VAL A 301 13.63 -9.63 -24.96
CA VAL A 301 12.42 -9.32 -24.17
C VAL A 301 12.23 -7.80 -24.05
N ASP A 302 13.31 -7.06 -23.83
CA ASP A 302 13.29 -5.60 -23.73
C ASP A 302 12.85 -4.93 -25.04
N ALA A 303 13.37 -5.40 -26.18
CA ALA A 303 12.98 -4.91 -27.50
C ALA A 303 11.50 -5.18 -27.79
N GLU A 304 11.04 -6.41 -27.58
CA GLU A 304 9.64 -6.80 -27.84
C GLU A 304 8.66 -6.05 -26.90
N ILE A 305 8.97 -5.93 -25.61
CA ILE A 305 8.12 -5.16 -24.68
C ILE A 305 8.11 -3.69 -25.07
N SER A 306 9.25 -3.11 -25.46
CA SER A 306 9.33 -1.72 -25.90
C SER A 306 8.50 -1.50 -27.17
N ASP A 307 8.54 -2.42 -28.12
CA ASP A 307 7.75 -2.34 -29.37
C ASP A 307 6.25 -2.48 -29.13
N ILE A 308 5.84 -3.34 -28.18
CA ILE A 308 4.42 -3.51 -27.82
C ILE A 308 3.92 -2.28 -27.05
N THR A 309 4.68 -1.82 -26.06
CA THR A 309 4.20 -0.81 -25.10
C THR A 309 4.51 0.63 -25.52
N THR A 310 5.45 0.84 -26.44
CA THR A 310 5.96 2.18 -26.83
C THR A 310 5.87 2.41 -28.36
N GLN A 311 5.03 1.64 -29.08
CA GLN A 311 4.74 1.70 -30.53
C GLN A 311 5.01 3.07 -31.23
N PRO A 312 5.62 3.11 -32.44
CA PRO A 312 6.80 2.37 -32.88
C PRO A 312 7.95 3.30 -33.32
N LEU A 313 9.16 2.74 -33.25
CA LEU A 313 10.45 3.19 -33.77
C LEU A 313 10.52 3.33 -35.33
N THR A 314 9.42 3.51 -36.05
CA THR A 314 9.46 3.54 -37.53
C THR A 314 9.11 4.90 -38.15
N ALA A 315 10.17 5.49 -38.70
CA ALA A 315 10.26 6.27 -39.95
C ALA A 315 9.75 7.73 -39.94
N GLY A 316 10.63 8.65 -39.52
CA GLY A 316 10.64 10.03 -40.05
C GLY A 316 10.99 11.14 -39.06
N THR A 317 10.93 10.88 -37.76
CA THR A 317 11.20 11.88 -36.72
C THR A 317 12.34 11.42 -35.82
N ASP A 318 13.44 12.19 -35.77
CA ASP A 318 14.69 11.94 -35.02
C ASP A 318 14.56 11.74 -33.49
N THR A 319 13.34 11.67 -32.95
CA THR A 319 13.09 11.52 -31.52
C THR A 319 12.96 10.05 -31.14
N VAL A 320 14.09 9.42 -30.79
CA VAL A 320 14.10 8.13 -30.10
C VAL A 320 13.36 8.28 -28.77
N LEU A 321 12.19 7.65 -28.64
CA LEU A 321 11.46 7.61 -27.38
C LEU A 321 12.17 6.69 -26.39
N LYS A 322 12.31 7.14 -25.15
CA LYS A 322 12.93 6.34 -24.11
C LYS A 322 11.86 5.41 -23.51
N PRO A 323 12.02 4.07 -23.57
CA PRO A 323 11.00 3.15 -23.09
C PRO A 323 10.84 3.20 -21.56
N GLU A 324 11.96 3.24 -20.83
CA GLU A 324 11.97 3.27 -19.36
C GLU A 324 11.84 4.71 -18.82
N PRO A 325 10.90 4.98 -17.88
CA PRO A 325 10.82 6.27 -17.23
C PRO A 325 12.02 6.53 -16.31
N ASP A 326 12.48 7.77 -16.27
CA ASP A 326 13.50 8.25 -15.34
C ASP A 326 12.93 8.49 -13.94
N LEU A 327 11.72 9.03 -13.89
CA LEU A 327 11.01 9.41 -12.67
C LEU A 327 9.57 8.91 -12.75
N LEU A 328 9.11 8.25 -11.70
CA LEU A 328 7.72 7.86 -11.49
C LEU A 328 7.15 8.68 -10.32
N LEU A 329 6.13 9.49 -10.62
CA LEU A 329 5.37 10.24 -9.63
C LEU A 329 4.13 9.47 -9.19
N VAL A 330 3.90 9.44 -7.89
CA VAL A 330 2.69 8.84 -7.30
C VAL A 330 2.07 9.84 -6.34
N PHE A 331 0.89 10.35 -6.72
CA PHE A 331 0.10 11.29 -5.93
C PHE A 331 -0.79 10.49 -4.96
N SER A 332 -0.21 10.04 -3.85
CA SER A 332 -0.91 9.21 -2.87
C SER A 332 -0.25 9.27 -1.49
N PRO A 333 -0.97 8.88 -0.42
CA PRO A 333 -0.42 8.85 0.93
C PRO A 333 0.73 7.84 1.13
N TYR A 334 0.78 6.81 0.28
CA TYR A 334 1.76 5.73 0.31
C TYR A 334 2.05 5.24 -1.11
N LEU A 335 3.26 4.77 -1.35
CA LEU A 335 3.69 4.27 -2.66
C LEU A 335 2.91 3.01 -3.02
N LYS A 336 2.10 3.09 -4.08
CA LYS A 336 1.33 1.98 -4.61
C LYS A 336 1.43 1.99 -6.12
N LEU A 337 1.98 0.92 -6.69
CA LEU A 337 2.21 0.81 -8.13
C LEU A 337 0.99 0.30 -8.90
N ASP A 338 0.04 -0.33 -8.21
CA ASP A 338 -1.27 -0.75 -8.75
C ASP A 338 -1.25 -1.54 -10.08
N GLY A 339 -0.15 -2.25 -10.35
CA GLY A 339 0.01 -3.03 -11.59
C GLY A 339 0.75 -2.29 -12.71
N TYR A 340 1.35 -1.12 -12.43
CA TYR A 340 2.23 -0.40 -13.36
C TYR A 340 3.24 -1.36 -14.00
N PRO A 341 3.55 -1.21 -15.30
CA PRO A 341 4.44 -2.11 -16.02
C PRO A 341 5.77 -2.37 -15.29
N PRO A 342 5.99 -3.60 -14.78
CA PRO A 342 7.07 -3.85 -13.83
C PRO A 342 8.45 -3.98 -14.51
N TRP A 343 8.48 -4.30 -15.81
CA TRP A 343 9.74 -4.44 -16.56
C TRP A 343 10.44 -3.09 -16.74
N GLN A 344 9.67 -2.05 -17.08
CA GLN A 344 10.17 -0.73 -17.45
C GLN A 344 10.65 0.12 -16.26
N ILE A 345 10.41 -0.30 -15.00
CA ILE A 345 10.71 0.52 -13.81
C ILE A 345 11.95 0.09 -13.02
N ARG A 346 12.82 -0.69 -13.64
CA ARG A 346 14.02 -1.27 -13.00
C ARG A 346 15.02 -0.25 -12.44
N LEU A 347 15.15 0.90 -13.09
CA LEU A 347 16.08 1.98 -12.71
C LEU A 347 15.37 3.32 -12.51
N THR A 348 14.04 3.30 -12.46
CA THR A 348 13.22 4.51 -12.30
C THR A 348 13.27 5.00 -10.86
N GLU A 349 13.58 6.28 -10.68
CA GLU A 349 13.42 6.93 -9.39
C GLU A 349 11.93 7.09 -9.08
N MET A 350 11.50 6.74 -7.87
CA MET A 350 10.09 6.83 -7.48
C MET A 350 9.92 7.93 -6.44
N TYR A 351 9.01 8.86 -6.69
CA TYR A 351 8.63 9.87 -5.73
C TYR A 351 7.14 9.80 -5.42
N CYS A 352 6.83 9.61 -4.15
CA CYS A 352 5.47 9.60 -3.63
C CYS A 352 5.26 10.88 -2.81
N THR A 353 4.17 11.61 -3.09
CA THR A 353 3.82 12.85 -2.35
C THR A 353 3.61 12.58 -0.86
N GLY A 354 3.13 11.38 -0.53
CA GLY A 354 2.80 10.95 0.82
C GLY A 354 1.60 11.72 1.38
N SER A 355 1.25 11.45 2.64
CA SER A 355 0.12 12.09 3.37
C SER A 355 0.26 13.62 3.58
N ARG A 356 1.18 14.27 2.85
CA ARG A 356 1.33 15.71 2.77
C ARG A 356 0.39 16.33 1.74
N SER A 357 -0.16 15.56 0.79
CA SER A 357 -1.27 16.02 -0.07
C SER A 357 -2.61 15.73 0.62
N HIS A 358 -3.55 16.66 0.50
CA HIS A 358 -4.78 16.67 1.30
C HIS A 358 -5.95 15.97 0.61
N GLY A 359 -5.85 14.66 0.44
CA GLY A 359 -7.02 13.81 0.28
C GLY A 359 -7.62 13.49 1.65
N VAL A 360 -8.61 14.27 2.11
CA VAL A 360 -9.34 14.00 3.38
C VAL A 360 -10.11 12.66 3.32
N ASN A 361 -10.31 12.13 2.11
CA ASN A 361 -10.89 10.83 1.86
C ASN A 361 -9.82 9.97 1.19
N GLY A 362 -9.59 8.74 1.67
CA GLY A 362 -8.56 7.83 1.16
C GLY A 362 -8.79 7.31 -0.28
N ASP A 363 -9.51 8.06 -1.11
CA ASP A 363 -9.78 7.80 -2.51
C ASP A 363 -9.02 8.85 -3.35
N GLY A 364 -7.85 8.50 -3.89
CA GLY A 364 -7.07 9.27 -4.88
C GLY A 364 -6.77 10.75 -4.56
N GLU A 365 -5.51 11.09 -4.27
CA GLU A 365 -5.15 12.51 -4.08
C GLU A 365 -5.16 13.26 -5.42
N ALA A 366 -5.64 14.50 -5.39
CA ALA A 366 -5.63 15.36 -6.56
C ALA A 366 -4.19 15.72 -6.97
N VAL A 367 -3.98 15.93 -8.26
CA VAL A 367 -2.67 16.31 -8.79
C VAL A 367 -2.37 17.77 -8.45
N GLU A 368 -1.25 17.98 -7.75
CA GLU A 368 -0.81 19.31 -7.31
C GLU A 368 0.56 19.69 -7.90
N TYR A 369 0.69 20.93 -8.38
CA TYR A 369 1.95 21.45 -8.94
C TYR A 369 3.10 21.38 -7.93
N GLN A 370 2.83 21.61 -6.64
CA GLN A 370 3.84 21.49 -5.59
C GLN A 370 4.32 20.05 -5.41
N GLY A 371 3.42 19.07 -5.52
CA GLY A 371 3.77 17.64 -5.55
C GLY A 371 4.68 17.32 -6.73
N TYR A 372 4.31 17.79 -7.92
CA TYR A 372 5.10 17.67 -9.14
C TYR A 372 6.51 18.26 -9.00
N MET A 373 6.62 19.52 -8.54
CA MET A 373 7.91 20.19 -8.37
C MET A 373 8.79 19.52 -7.31
N ARG A 374 8.22 19.06 -6.19
CA ARG A 374 8.97 18.30 -5.18
C ARG A 374 9.53 17.00 -5.75
N GLY A 375 8.79 16.32 -6.61
CA GLY A 375 9.27 15.14 -7.33
C GLY A 375 10.45 15.44 -8.25
N LEU A 376 10.38 16.52 -9.01
CA LEU A 376 11.50 16.96 -9.86
C LEU A 376 12.74 17.34 -9.03
N TRP A 377 12.55 18.02 -7.90
CA TRP A 377 13.65 18.35 -6.98
C TRP A 377 14.31 17.09 -6.40
N HIS A 378 13.51 16.10 -6.01
CA HIS A 378 14.01 14.82 -5.52
C HIS A 378 14.85 14.11 -6.58
N PHE A 379 14.33 14.02 -7.81
CA PHE A 379 15.05 13.44 -8.95
C PHE A 379 16.36 14.20 -9.25
N ALA A 380 16.33 15.53 -9.19
CA ALA A 380 17.50 16.35 -9.46
C ALA A 380 18.66 16.07 -8.48
N GLY A 381 18.31 15.82 -7.21
CA GLY A 381 19.23 15.50 -6.13
C GLY A 381 19.66 14.03 -6.06
N ALA A 382 18.98 13.12 -6.77
CA ALA A 382 19.23 11.69 -6.71
C ALA A 382 20.63 11.30 -7.21
N GLN A 383 21.20 10.24 -6.62
CA GLN A 383 22.49 9.67 -7.00
C GLN A 383 22.29 8.30 -7.65
N MET A 384 22.41 8.25 -8.97
CA MET A 384 22.30 7.00 -9.74
C MET A 384 23.68 6.36 -9.88
N ARG A 385 23.90 5.25 -9.17
CA ARG A 385 25.21 4.58 -9.12
C ARG A 385 25.35 3.40 -10.08
N PHE A 386 24.24 2.85 -10.58
CA PHE A 386 24.21 1.75 -11.54
C PHE A 386 25.18 0.60 -11.19
N GLY A 387 25.23 0.24 -9.90
CA GLY A 387 26.08 -0.84 -9.38
C GLY A 387 27.56 -0.50 -9.15
N ARG A 388 27.97 0.77 -9.25
CA ARG A 388 29.36 1.24 -9.02
C ARG A 388 29.58 1.88 -7.65
#